data_AF-A0A6J1C775-F1
#
_entry.id   AF-A0A6J1C775-F1
#
_cell.length_a   1.000
_cell.length_b   1.000
_cell.length_c   1.000
_cell.angle_alpha   90.00
_cell.angle_beta   90.00
_cell.angle_gamma   90.00
#
_symmetry.space_group_name_H-M   'P 1'
#
loop_
_entity.id
_entity.type
_entity.pdbx_description
1 polymer ?
#
loop_
_entity_poly.entity_id
_entity_poly.type
_entity_poly.pdbx_seq_one_letter_code
_entity_poly.pdbx_strand_id
1 'polypeptide(L)'
;MAFSALYPLPNRASLNSSSSSPLDFRILTASYSYLTNKRLSLSQGMSSSSTSLASAEEEIRQDNIEQLELLSGVHDHYGGVIVEMKDPIDPKEFGSLLRASLSQWRQLGKRGIWIKLPIELANLVEVVVKEGFVFHHAEPNYLMLVRWISETTNSLPHNASHRVGIGAFVMNTNREVLVVQEIGGKFKGSGVWKLPTGVVNEGEDICEAAIREVKEETDIDAEFVEVLAFRQSHNSFFTKSDLFFVCMLRPSSYDIQKQASEIEAAKV
;
A
#
# COMPACT_ATOMS: atom_id res chain seq x y z
N MET A 1 -3.63 14.79 -27.06
CA MET A 1 -3.42 14.02 -28.32
C MET A 1 -4.27 12.78 -28.23
N ALA A 2 -5.37 12.76 -28.97
CA ALA A 2 -6.30 11.64 -29.05
C ALA A 2 -5.99 10.85 -30.33
N PHE A 3 -5.76 9.54 -30.21
CA PHE A 3 -5.70 8.65 -31.36
C PHE A 3 -7.01 7.84 -31.42
N SER A 4 -7.84 8.20 -32.39
CA SER A 4 -8.94 7.39 -32.89
C SER A 4 -8.38 6.44 -33.95
N ALA A 5 -8.65 5.14 -33.85
CA ALA A 5 -8.48 4.21 -34.96
C ALA A 5 -9.76 3.39 -35.10
N LEU A 6 -10.56 3.77 -36.10
CA LEU A 6 -11.69 3.02 -36.65
C LEU A 6 -11.16 1.89 -37.53
N TYR A 7 -11.59 0.65 -37.29
CA TYR A 7 -11.62 -0.38 -38.32
C TYR A 7 -12.97 -1.13 -38.27
N PRO A 8 -13.54 -1.51 -39.44
CA PRO A 8 -14.92 -1.97 -39.55
C PRO A 8 -15.09 -3.48 -39.28
N LEU A 9 -16.23 -3.85 -38.70
CA LEU A 9 -16.67 -5.23 -38.49
C LEU A 9 -17.14 -5.87 -39.82
N PRO A 10 -16.80 -7.14 -40.11
CA PRO A 10 -17.47 -7.92 -41.14
C PRO A 10 -18.67 -8.73 -40.60
N ASN A 11 -19.57 -9.00 -41.54
CA ASN A 11 -20.94 -9.49 -41.39
C ASN A 11 -21.15 -10.82 -40.66
N ARG A 12 -22.34 -10.86 -40.05
CA ARG A 12 -23.04 -11.96 -39.39
C ARG A 12 -23.28 -13.14 -40.37
N ALA A 13 -22.77 -14.32 -40.03
CA ALA A 13 -23.21 -15.59 -40.61
C ALA A 13 -23.72 -16.50 -39.48
N SER A 14 -24.96 -16.95 -39.64
CA SER A 14 -25.70 -17.84 -38.75
C SER A 14 -25.27 -19.30 -38.94
N LEU A 15 -24.91 -20.00 -37.87
CA LEU A 15 -24.89 -21.46 -37.81
C LEU A 15 -25.46 -21.92 -36.45
N ASN A 16 -26.39 -22.87 -36.53
CA ASN A 16 -27.23 -23.38 -35.46
C ASN A 16 -26.50 -24.37 -34.53
N SER A 17 -26.82 -24.22 -33.23
CA SER A 17 -27.00 -25.22 -32.17
C SER A 17 -26.15 -26.50 -32.12
N SER A 18 -25.39 -26.64 -31.04
CA SER A 18 -25.44 -27.86 -30.21
C SER A 18 -25.20 -27.48 -28.75
N SER A 19 -26.15 -27.90 -27.90
CA SER A 19 -26.25 -27.66 -26.47
C SER A 19 -25.12 -28.28 -25.66
N SER A 20 -24.40 -27.45 -24.92
CA SER A 20 -23.74 -27.85 -23.67
C SER A 20 -23.83 -26.67 -22.72
N SER A 21 -24.55 -26.87 -21.62
CA SER A 21 -24.72 -25.91 -20.53
C SER A 21 -23.36 -25.36 -20.05
N PRO A 22 -23.19 -24.05 -19.89
CA PRO A 22 -21.99 -23.52 -19.25
C PRO A 22 -22.02 -23.89 -17.76
N LEU A 23 -20.91 -24.45 -17.25
CA LEU A 23 -20.65 -24.60 -15.82
C LEU A 23 -20.63 -23.21 -15.20
N ASP A 24 -21.65 -22.90 -14.41
CA ASP A 24 -21.83 -21.63 -13.71
C ASP A 24 -20.87 -21.59 -12.50
N PHE A 25 -19.60 -21.20 -12.72
CA PHE A 25 -18.64 -20.95 -11.64
C PHE A 25 -19.01 -19.65 -10.92
N ARG A 26 -19.86 -19.75 -9.89
CA ARG A 26 -20.19 -18.63 -9.01
C ARG A 26 -19.09 -18.47 -7.96
N ILE A 27 -18.19 -17.50 -8.17
CA ILE A 27 -17.35 -16.97 -7.10
C ILE A 27 -18.27 -16.18 -6.15
N LEU A 28 -18.53 -16.73 -4.96
CA LEU A 28 -19.35 -16.09 -3.92
C LEU A 28 -18.60 -14.92 -3.29
N THR A 29 -18.93 -13.68 -3.67
CA THR A 29 -18.49 -12.46 -2.99
C THR A 29 -19.52 -12.04 -1.94
N ALA A 30 -19.09 -11.86 -0.68
CA ALA A 30 -19.92 -11.30 0.38
C ALA A 30 -19.75 -9.77 0.42
N SER A 31 -20.87 -9.04 0.34
CA SER A 31 -20.92 -7.59 0.48
C SER A 31 -20.96 -7.19 1.96
N TYR A 32 -20.09 -6.25 2.36
CA TYR A 32 -20.11 -5.64 3.69
C TYR A 32 -20.91 -4.33 3.66
N SER A 33 -21.80 -4.14 4.63
CA SER A 33 -22.44 -2.86 4.92
C SER A 33 -22.17 -2.47 6.36
N TYR A 34 -21.52 -1.33 6.58
CA TYR A 34 -21.48 -0.68 7.89
C TYR A 34 -21.82 0.80 7.78
N LEU A 35 -22.61 1.24 8.75
CA LEU A 35 -23.27 2.52 8.87
C LEU A 35 -22.27 3.64 9.18
N THR A 36 -22.33 4.72 8.41
CA THR A 36 -21.59 5.96 8.65
C THR A 36 -22.23 6.76 9.78
N ASN A 37 -21.46 7.09 10.82
CA ASN A 37 -21.87 8.06 11.84
C ASN A 37 -21.48 9.49 11.47
N LYS A 38 -22.45 10.37 11.69
CA LYS A 38 -22.57 11.76 11.23
C LYS A 38 -21.74 12.71 12.11
N ARG A 39 -21.03 13.64 11.47
CA ARG A 39 -20.33 14.77 12.08
C ARG A 39 -21.30 15.66 12.88
N LEU A 40 -20.91 16.06 14.09
CA LEU A 40 -21.50 17.17 14.84
C LEU A 40 -20.57 18.39 14.70
N SER A 41 -21.15 19.50 14.26
CA SER A 41 -20.56 20.83 14.19
C SER A 41 -20.74 21.57 15.52
N LEU A 42 -19.73 22.31 15.97
CA LEU A 42 -19.87 23.33 17.00
C LEU A 42 -19.59 24.70 16.40
N SER A 43 -20.54 25.61 16.61
CA SER A 43 -20.61 26.98 16.12
C SER A 43 -19.82 27.96 16.98
N GLN A 44 -19.41 29.05 16.33
CA GLN A 44 -18.72 30.23 16.88
C GLN A 44 -19.53 31.02 17.93
N GLY A 45 -18.80 31.79 18.74
CA GLY A 45 -19.27 32.99 19.41
C GLY A 45 -18.11 33.91 19.88
N MET A 46 -17.97 35.07 19.23
CA MET A 46 -17.63 36.46 19.65
C MET A 46 -16.67 36.71 20.85
N SER A 47 -15.82 37.74 20.95
CA SER A 47 -15.88 39.16 20.52
C SER A 47 -14.49 39.83 20.66
N SER A 48 -14.37 40.99 20.00
CA SER A 48 -13.30 41.98 19.86
C SER A 48 -12.72 42.64 21.15
N SER A 49 -11.48 43.14 21.07
CA SER A 49 -11.19 44.60 21.04
C SER A 49 -9.69 44.91 20.91
N SER A 50 -9.44 46.01 20.19
CA SER A 50 -8.17 46.62 19.79
C SER A 50 -7.67 47.67 20.79
N THR A 51 -6.36 47.81 20.93
CA THR A 51 -5.71 49.13 21.06
C THR A 51 -4.22 49.07 20.73
N SER A 52 -3.74 50.16 20.14
CA SER A 52 -2.47 50.36 19.45
C SER A 52 -1.51 51.29 20.21
N LEU A 53 -0.23 51.24 19.80
CA LEU A 53 0.84 52.27 19.92
C LEU A 53 1.48 52.46 21.31
N ALA A 54 2.76 52.11 21.45
CA ALA A 54 3.87 53.02 21.16
C ALA A 54 5.24 52.34 21.34
N SER A 55 6.13 52.73 20.43
CA SER A 55 7.57 52.48 20.33
C SER A 55 8.37 52.62 21.62
N ALA A 56 9.22 51.63 21.87
CA ALA A 56 10.49 51.81 22.58
C ALA A 56 11.55 50.99 21.83
N GLU A 57 12.33 51.70 21.02
CA GLU A 57 13.61 51.23 20.50
C GLU A 57 14.59 51.17 21.66
N GLU A 58 15.10 49.99 22.02
CA GLU A 58 16.36 49.88 22.75
C GLU A 58 16.99 48.50 22.53
N GLU A 59 18.22 48.56 22.03
CA GLU A 59 19.26 47.53 22.06
C GLU A 59 19.03 46.22 21.29
N ILE A 60 19.45 46.23 20.01
CA ILE A 60 19.88 45.02 19.31
C ILE A 60 21.11 44.47 20.05
N ARG A 61 20.88 43.50 20.94
CA ARG A 61 21.90 42.55 21.37
C ARG A 61 22.30 41.73 20.15
N GLN A 62 23.50 41.99 19.67
CA GLN A 62 24.21 41.12 18.74
C GLN A 62 24.66 39.86 19.51
N ASP A 63 23.69 39.08 20.00
CA ASP A 63 23.99 37.79 20.63
C ASP A 63 24.25 36.77 19.52
N ASN A 64 25.46 36.21 19.59
CA ASN A 64 26.01 35.13 18.80
C ASN A 64 24.93 34.19 18.20
N ILE A 65 24.72 34.28 16.89
CA ILE A 65 24.05 33.21 16.15
C ILE A 65 25.02 32.04 16.19
N GLU A 66 24.86 31.15 17.17
CA GLU A 66 25.29 29.77 17.01
C GLU A 66 24.74 29.31 15.66
N GLN A 67 25.63 29.00 14.72
CA GLN A 67 25.24 28.40 13.45
C GLN A 67 24.56 27.08 13.78
N LEU A 68 23.23 27.11 13.90
CA LEU A 68 22.42 25.91 14.08
C LEU A 68 22.76 24.96 12.93
N GLU A 69 23.41 23.84 13.26
CA GLU A 69 23.69 22.78 12.31
C GLU A 69 22.37 22.24 11.78
N LEU A 70 22.06 22.53 10.53
CA LEU A 70 20.80 22.12 9.91
C LEU A 70 20.79 20.61 9.67
N LEU A 71 19.58 20.04 9.61
CA LEU A 71 19.41 18.63 9.31
C LEU A 71 19.99 18.32 7.92
N SER A 72 20.90 17.34 7.85
CA SER A 72 21.41 16.83 6.59
C SER A 72 20.36 15.95 5.90
N GLY A 73 20.27 16.04 4.58
CA GLY A 73 19.32 15.23 3.81
C GLY A 73 19.76 15.05 2.37
N VAL A 74 19.31 13.95 1.76
CA VAL A 74 19.56 13.62 0.35
C VAL A 74 18.48 14.27 -0.50
N HIS A 75 18.86 14.90 -1.61
CA HIS A 75 17.92 15.51 -2.55
C HIS A 75 17.41 14.48 -3.56
N ASP A 76 16.09 14.44 -3.76
CA ASP A 76 15.50 13.64 -4.83
C ASP A 76 15.43 14.41 -6.16
N HIS A 77 15.13 13.70 -7.24
CA HIS A 77 14.99 14.25 -8.60
C HIS A 77 13.79 15.19 -8.78
N TYR A 78 12.91 15.26 -7.79
CA TYR A 78 11.69 16.06 -7.78
C TYR A 78 11.80 17.25 -6.80
N GLY A 79 13.02 17.64 -6.42
CA GLY A 79 13.23 18.80 -5.55
C GLY A 79 12.71 18.59 -4.12
N GLY A 80 12.58 17.34 -3.68
CA GLY A 80 12.37 16.98 -2.29
C GLY A 80 13.68 16.81 -1.52
N VAL A 81 13.54 16.53 -0.23
CA VAL A 81 14.64 16.25 0.70
C VAL A 81 14.26 15.05 1.55
N ILE A 82 15.17 14.08 1.66
CA ILE A 82 15.02 12.89 2.50
C ILE A 82 16.03 12.97 3.64
N VAL A 83 15.52 13.08 4.86
CA VAL A 83 16.31 13.08 6.10
C VAL A 83 16.20 11.70 6.73
N GLU A 84 17.35 11.06 6.94
CA GLU A 84 17.44 9.82 7.72
C GLU A 84 18.04 10.12 9.08
N MET A 85 17.25 9.98 10.14
CA MET A 85 17.75 10.13 11.49
C MET A 85 18.53 8.87 11.90
N LYS A 86 19.68 9.07 12.55
CA LYS A 86 20.59 7.98 12.96
C LYS A 86 20.93 8.08 14.43
N ASP A 87 21.38 9.25 14.85
CA ASP A 87 21.85 9.48 16.20
C ASP A 87 20.72 9.98 17.12
N PRO A 88 20.71 9.59 18.40
CA PRO A 88 19.80 10.14 19.39
C PRO A 88 19.98 11.65 19.55
N ILE A 89 18.85 12.37 19.61
CA ILE A 89 18.81 13.82 19.81
C ILE A 89 17.68 14.17 20.77
N ASP A 90 17.88 15.22 21.58
CA ASP A 90 16.83 15.73 22.46
C ASP A 90 15.64 16.26 21.60
N PRO A 91 14.38 15.92 21.94
CA PRO A 91 13.21 16.35 21.17
C PRO A 91 13.09 17.87 20.99
N LYS A 92 13.52 18.69 21.96
CA LYS A 92 13.44 20.16 21.86
C LYS A 92 14.52 20.71 20.93
N GLU A 93 15.73 20.17 21.04
CA GLU A 93 16.85 20.48 20.14
C GLU A 93 16.46 20.13 18.70
N PHE A 94 16.02 18.89 18.47
CA PHE A 94 15.55 18.41 17.18
C PHE A 94 14.42 19.27 16.61
N GLY A 95 13.45 19.69 17.43
CA GLY A 95 12.38 20.57 16.98
C GLY A 95 12.89 21.94 16.50
N SER A 96 13.93 22.46 17.12
CA SER A 96 14.56 23.72 16.71
C SER A 96 15.34 23.56 15.40
N LEU A 97 16.09 22.47 15.26
CA LEU A 97 16.78 22.12 14.01
C LEU A 97 15.80 21.90 12.86
N LEU A 98 14.70 21.18 13.10
CA LEU A 98 13.68 20.89 12.10
C LEU A 98 13.02 22.18 11.60
N ARG A 99 12.65 23.11 12.48
CA ARG A 99 12.08 24.42 12.09
C ARG A 99 13.04 25.26 11.28
N ALA A 100 14.31 25.32 11.69
CA ALA A 100 15.35 26.03 10.94
C ALA A 100 15.56 25.41 9.55
N SER A 101 15.61 24.08 9.48
CA SER A 101 15.81 23.33 8.23
C SER A 101 14.64 23.50 7.26
N LEU A 102 13.40 23.41 7.75
CA LEU A 102 12.19 23.66 6.95
C LEU A 102 12.17 25.08 6.37
N SER A 103 12.63 26.07 7.15
CA SER A 103 12.70 27.47 6.69
C SER A 103 13.72 27.63 5.57
N GLN A 104 14.91 27.02 5.71
CA GLN A 104 15.93 27.03 4.66
C GLN A 104 15.45 26.30 3.40
N TRP A 105 14.89 25.09 3.54
CA TRP A 105 14.40 24.32 2.40
C TRP A 105 13.28 25.04 1.64
N ARG A 106 12.42 25.80 2.34
CA ARG A 106 11.43 26.66 1.70
C ARG A 106 12.09 27.76 0.85
N GLN A 107 13.13 28.42 1.36
CA GLN A 107 13.88 29.44 0.60
C GLN A 107 14.61 28.85 -0.61
N LEU A 108 15.08 27.61 -0.50
CA LEU A 108 15.72 26.86 -1.59
C LEU A 108 14.70 26.26 -2.58
N GLY A 109 13.41 26.55 -2.44
CA GLY A 109 12.36 26.06 -3.33
C GLY A 109 12.13 24.54 -3.26
N LYS A 110 12.49 23.90 -2.15
CA LYS A 110 12.22 22.47 -1.94
C LYS A 110 10.73 22.22 -1.71
N ARG A 111 10.28 21.00 -2.01
CA ARG A 111 8.86 20.64 -2.03
C ARG A 111 8.50 19.57 -1.01
N GLY A 112 8.78 18.31 -1.31
CA GLY A 112 8.48 17.18 -0.43
C GLY A 112 9.61 16.95 0.56
N ILE A 113 9.33 17.08 1.84
CA ILE A 113 10.29 16.74 2.91
C ILE A 113 9.88 15.40 3.51
N TRP A 114 10.81 14.46 3.53
CA TRP A 114 10.65 13.13 4.06
C TRP A 114 11.56 12.96 5.26
N ILE A 115 11.04 12.37 6.34
CA ILE A 115 11.81 12.06 7.55
C ILE A 115 11.61 10.58 7.84
N LYS A 116 12.72 9.83 7.75
CA LYS A 116 12.80 8.45 8.18
C LYS A 116 13.28 8.42 9.63
N LEU A 117 12.40 7.97 10.52
CA LEU A 117 12.70 7.80 11.94
C LEU A 117 12.84 6.32 12.26
N PRO A 118 14.03 5.84 12.65
CA PRO A 118 14.18 4.52 13.28
C PRO A 118 13.28 4.37 14.50
N ILE A 119 12.86 3.14 14.81
CA ILE A 119 11.97 2.86 15.95
C ILE A 119 12.56 3.30 17.29
N GLU A 120 13.89 3.31 17.41
CA GLU A 120 14.63 3.77 18.58
C GLU A 120 14.47 5.28 18.83
N LEU A 121 14.12 6.04 17.79
CA LEU A 121 13.89 7.49 17.83
C LEU A 121 12.41 7.85 17.82
N ALA A 122 11.54 6.94 18.30
CA ALA A 122 10.09 7.16 18.39
C ALA A 122 9.72 8.39 19.25
N ASN A 123 10.59 8.81 20.17
CA ASN A 123 10.43 10.04 20.95
C ASN A 123 10.37 11.32 20.09
N LEU A 124 10.85 11.28 18.84
CA LEU A 124 10.82 12.42 17.92
C LEU A 124 9.52 12.52 17.11
N VAL A 125 8.70 11.47 17.08
CA VAL A 125 7.49 11.40 16.23
C VAL A 125 6.52 12.55 16.54
N GLU A 126 6.28 12.84 17.82
CA GLU A 126 5.38 13.93 18.23
C GLU A 126 5.89 15.29 17.75
N VAL A 127 7.22 15.50 17.79
CA VAL A 127 7.85 16.75 17.34
C VAL A 127 7.65 16.92 15.83
N VAL A 128 7.90 15.87 15.05
CA VAL A 128 7.72 15.90 13.59
C VAL A 128 6.27 16.17 13.20
N VAL A 129 5.31 15.51 13.86
CA VAL A 129 3.87 15.70 13.61
C VAL A 129 3.41 17.12 13.97
N LYS A 130 3.90 17.69 15.08
CA LYS A 130 3.61 19.09 15.45
C LYS A 130 4.12 20.10 14.42
N GLU A 131 5.19 19.76 13.72
CA GLU A 131 5.67 20.52 12.55
C GLU A 131 4.91 20.16 11.25
N GLY A 132 3.70 19.62 11.34
CA GLY A 132 2.78 19.47 10.20
C GLY A 132 3.12 18.33 9.22
N PHE A 133 3.98 17.40 9.62
CA PHE A 133 4.19 16.16 8.87
C PHE A 133 3.06 15.17 9.13
N VAL A 134 2.81 14.31 8.15
CA VAL A 134 1.86 13.19 8.24
C VAL A 134 2.59 11.86 8.05
N PHE A 135 2.01 10.77 8.56
CA PHE A 135 2.54 9.44 8.31
C PHE A 135 2.33 9.05 6.85
N HIS A 136 3.37 8.52 6.21
CA HIS A 136 3.28 7.93 4.88
C HIS A 136 3.22 6.40 4.98
N HIS A 137 4.31 5.77 5.43
CA HIS A 137 4.38 4.32 5.62
C HIS A 137 5.24 3.98 6.83
N ALA A 138 5.18 2.73 7.29
CA ALA A 138 6.00 2.23 8.38
C ALA A 138 6.45 0.81 8.05
N GLU A 139 7.68 0.52 8.42
CA GLU A 139 8.25 -0.81 8.45
C GLU A 139 8.47 -1.24 9.91
N PRO A 140 8.78 -2.51 10.20
CA PRO A 140 8.97 -2.96 11.59
C PRO A 140 10.01 -2.13 12.37
N ASN A 141 10.99 -1.54 11.69
CA ASN A 141 12.10 -0.81 12.29
C ASN A 141 12.11 0.70 12.02
N TYR A 142 11.18 1.26 11.25
CA TYR A 142 11.12 2.71 11.04
C TYR A 142 9.73 3.24 10.66
N LEU A 143 9.52 4.53 10.91
CA LEU A 143 8.39 5.30 10.44
C LEU A 143 8.84 6.33 9.39
N MET A 144 8.18 6.38 8.24
CA MET A 144 8.37 7.43 7.24
C MET A 144 7.27 8.48 7.37
N LEU A 145 7.68 9.72 7.65
CA LEU A 145 6.82 10.89 7.69
C LEU A 145 7.11 11.80 6.50
N VAL A 146 6.08 12.50 6.04
CA VAL A 146 6.21 13.42 4.91
C VAL A 146 5.46 14.72 5.12
N ARG A 147 6.01 15.82 4.59
CA ARG A 147 5.36 17.12 4.52
C ARG A 147 5.62 17.77 3.17
N TRP A 148 4.57 18.31 2.55
CA TRP A 148 4.71 19.21 1.41
C TRP A 148 4.84 20.65 1.92
N ILE A 149 5.94 21.33 1.59
CA ILE A 149 6.23 22.69 2.09
C ILE A 149 6.13 23.79 1.02
N SER A 150 5.83 23.41 -0.22
CA SER A 150 5.61 24.31 -1.35
C SER A 150 4.14 24.78 -1.42
N GLU A 151 3.91 25.99 -1.92
CA GLU A 151 2.57 26.56 -2.19
C GLU A 151 1.88 25.93 -3.41
N THR A 152 2.61 25.16 -4.21
CA THR A 152 2.05 24.42 -5.35
C THR A 152 1.19 23.24 -4.89
N THR A 153 0.32 22.73 -5.76
CA THR A 153 -0.43 21.49 -5.51
C THR A 153 0.49 20.37 -5.03
N ASN A 154 0.09 19.71 -3.94
CA ASN A 154 0.80 18.57 -3.40
C ASN A 154 0.73 17.39 -4.38
N SER A 155 1.89 16.94 -4.85
CA SER A 155 2.03 15.82 -5.78
C SER A 155 2.75 14.62 -5.16
N LEU A 156 2.82 14.54 -3.83
CA LEU A 156 3.41 13.39 -3.16
C LEU A 156 2.56 12.15 -3.43
N PRO A 157 3.19 11.00 -3.76
CA PRO A 157 2.46 9.76 -3.86
C PRO A 157 1.85 9.40 -2.51
N HIS A 158 0.66 8.78 -2.55
CA HIS A 158 0.11 8.13 -1.37
C HIS A 158 0.84 6.81 -1.12
N ASN A 159 0.70 6.30 0.12
CA ASN A 159 1.25 5.00 0.48
C ASN A 159 0.60 3.84 -0.27
N ALA A 160 1.21 2.66 -0.15
CA ALA A 160 0.72 1.43 -0.77
C ALA A 160 -0.78 1.24 -0.48
N SER A 161 -1.56 1.20 -1.56
CA SER A 161 -3.03 1.23 -1.52
C SER A 161 -3.66 -0.15 -1.69
N HIS A 162 -2.89 -1.09 -2.21
CA HIS A 162 -3.34 -2.44 -2.54
C HIS A 162 -2.52 -3.49 -1.81
N ARG A 163 -3.20 -4.55 -1.37
CA ARG A 163 -2.56 -5.84 -1.16
C ARG A 163 -2.66 -6.62 -2.47
N VAL A 164 -1.63 -7.39 -2.78
CA VAL A 164 -1.61 -8.23 -3.97
C VAL A 164 -1.71 -9.69 -3.54
N GLY A 165 -2.63 -10.42 -4.15
CA GLY A 165 -2.79 -11.86 -3.91
C GLY A 165 -2.88 -12.63 -5.22
N ILE A 166 -2.67 -13.93 -5.13
CA ILE A 166 -2.75 -14.85 -6.26
C ILE A 166 -3.69 -16.01 -5.96
N GLY A 167 -4.22 -16.61 -7.02
CA GLY A 167 -4.83 -17.94 -7.01
C GLY A 167 -4.22 -18.78 -8.12
N ALA A 168 -3.74 -19.96 -7.77
CA ALA A 168 -3.05 -20.84 -8.69
C ALA A 168 -4.04 -21.81 -9.36
N PHE A 169 -4.27 -21.60 -10.65
CA PHE A 169 -5.00 -22.53 -11.51
C PHE A 169 -4.02 -23.57 -12.08
N VAL A 170 -3.72 -24.60 -11.29
CA VAL A 170 -2.80 -25.67 -11.69
C VAL A 170 -3.59 -26.74 -12.44
N MET A 171 -3.30 -26.92 -13.73
CA MET A 171 -4.01 -27.89 -14.58
C MET A 171 -3.07 -28.92 -15.19
N ASN A 172 -3.40 -30.20 -15.04
CA ASN A 172 -2.65 -31.30 -15.65
C ASN A 172 -3.09 -31.56 -17.11
N THR A 173 -2.41 -32.50 -17.80
CA THR A 173 -2.74 -32.86 -19.19
C THR A 173 -4.10 -33.53 -19.37
N ASN A 174 -4.67 -34.08 -18.29
CA ASN A 174 -6.00 -34.68 -18.27
C ASN A 174 -7.12 -33.64 -18.06
N ARG A 175 -6.78 -32.35 -17.94
CA ARG A 175 -7.69 -31.24 -17.63
C ARG A 175 -8.29 -31.31 -16.21
N GLU A 176 -7.60 -31.96 -15.30
CA GLU A 176 -7.93 -31.96 -13.88
C GLU A 176 -7.19 -30.80 -13.20
N VAL A 177 -7.74 -30.29 -12.09
CA VAL A 177 -7.30 -29.04 -11.47
C VAL A 177 -7.00 -29.25 -10.00
N LEU A 178 -5.81 -28.85 -9.57
CA LEU A 178 -5.43 -28.90 -8.16
C LEU A 178 -6.32 -27.98 -7.32
N VAL A 179 -6.88 -28.55 -6.25
CA VAL A 179 -7.73 -27.85 -5.30
C VAL A 179 -7.37 -28.21 -3.87
N VAL A 180 -7.60 -27.26 -2.96
CA VAL A 180 -7.31 -27.36 -1.53
C VAL A 180 -8.53 -27.00 -0.68
N GLN A 181 -8.50 -27.42 0.58
CA GLN A 181 -9.39 -27.00 1.66
C GLN A 181 -8.56 -26.40 2.79
N GLU A 182 -8.94 -25.24 3.33
CA GLU A 182 -8.21 -24.58 4.42
C GLU A 182 -8.63 -25.07 5.81
N ILE A 183 -7.66 -25.19 6.72
CA ILE A 183 -7.87 -25.42 8.17
C ILE A 183 -8.26 -24.11 8.89
N GLY A 184 -7.98 -22.96 8.27
CA GLY A 184 -8.18 -21.63 8.83
C GLY A 184 -9.21 -20.79 8.07
N GLY A 185 -9.50 -19.61 8.61
CA GLY A 185 -10.29 -18.60 7.90
C GLY A 185 -11.78 -18.92 7.74
N LYS A 186 -12.41 -18.25 6.77
CA LYS A 186 -13.87 -18.23 6.56
C LYS A 186 -14.43 -19.58 6.13
N PHE A 187 -13.64 -20.40 5.44
CA PHE A 187 -14.08 -21.67 4.84
C PHE A 187 -13.72 -22.90 5.67
N LYS A 188 -13.10 -22.72 6.85
CA LYS A 188 -12.79 -23.81 7.77
C LYS A 188 -14.01 -24.68 8.04
N GLY A 189 -13.88 -26.00 7.83
CA GLY A 189 -14.94 -26.98 8.11
C GLY A 189 -16.18 -26.86 7.22
N SER A 190 -16.14 -26.04 6.16
CA SER A 190 -17.24 -25.90 5.21
C SER A 190 -17.24 -26.95 4.10
N GLY A 191 -16.13 -27.68 3.94
CA GLY A 191 -15.95 -28.63 2.84
C GLY A 191 -15.78 -27.99 1.45
N VAL A 192 -15.63 -26.66 1.38
CA VAL A 192 -15.44 -25.94 0.11
C VAL A 192 -14.03 -26.16 -0.42
N TRP A 193 -13.95 -26.64 -1.67
CA TRP A 193 -12.71 -26.74 -2.43
C TRP A 193 -12.44 -25.45 -3.19
N LYS A 194 -11.21 -24.95 -3.11
CA LYS A 194 -10.76 -23.77 -3.83
C LYS A 194 -9.40 -24.01 -4.48
N LEU A 195 -8.98 -23.07 -5.33
CA LEU A 195 -7.60 -23.03 -5.82
C LEU A 195 -6.64 -22.76 -4.65
N PRO A 196 -5.38 -23.22 -4.72
CA PRO A 196 -4.31 -22.70 -3.87
C PRO A 196 -4.24 -21.18 -3.99
N THR A 197 -4.04 -20.47 -2.87
CA THR A 197 -4.07 -19.01 -2.87
C THR A 197 -3.17 -18.45 -1.78
N GLY A 198 -2.46 -17.37 -2.09
CA GLY A 198 -1.77 -16.61 -1.06
C GLY A 198 -1.48 -15.17 -1.45
N VAL A 199 -0.62 -14.54 -0.67
CA VAL A 199 -0.28 -13.12 -0.76
C VAL A 199 1.08 -13.01 -1.44
N VAL A 200 1.22 -12.02 -2.32
CA VAL A 200 2.52 -11.68 -2.91
C VAL A 200 3.33 -10.89 -1.88
N ASN A 201 4.52 -11.36 -1.56
CA ASN A 201 5.41 -10.69 -0.61
C ASN A 201 5.99 -9.39 -1.20
N GLU A 202 6.49 -8.52 -0.35
CA GLU A 202 7.18 -7.31 -0.83
C GLU A 202 8.43 -7.68 -1.64
N GLY A 203 8.54 -7.11 -2.85
CA GLY A 203 9.64 -7.40 -3.78
C GLY A 203 9.53 -8.74 -4.52
N GLU A 204 8.45 -9.49 -4.32
CA GLU A 204 8.20 -10.76 -4.99
C GLU A 204 7.40 -10.58 -6.29
N ASP A 205 7.79 -11.30 -7.34
CA ASP A 205 7.05 -11.33 -8.60
C ASP A 205 5.78 -12.18 -8.49
N ILE A 206 4.72 -11.79 -9.21
CA ILE A 206 3.42 -12.50 -9.20
C ILE A 206 3.57 -13.97 -9.61
N CYS A 207 4.42 -14.27 -10.60
CA CYS A 207 4.67 -15.63 -11.05
C CYS A 207 5.38 -16.48 -9.99
N GLU A 208 6.38 -15.90 -9.32
CA GLU A 208 7.13 -16.57 -8.26
C GLU A 208 6.25 -16.84 -7.04
N ALA A 209 5.41 -15.87 -6.65
CA ALA A 209 4.42 -16.07 -5.59
C ALA A 209 3.47 -17.23 -5.94
N ALA A 210 2.97 -17.30 -7.18
CA ALA A 210 2.07 -18.36 -7.58
C ALA A 210 2.73 -19.76 -7.54
N ILE A 211 4.01 -19.87 -7.92
CA ILE A 211 4.78 -21.11 -7.83
C ILE A 211 5.04 -21.48 -6.37
N ARG A 212 5.50 -20.51 -5.56
CA ARG A 212 5.78 -20.70 -4.13
C ARG A 212 4.56 -21.20 -3.37
N GLU A 213 3.40 -20.56 -3.54
CA GLU A 213 2.17 -20.92 -2.81
C GLU A 213 1.70 -22.35 -3.16
N VAL A 214 1.81 -22.77 -4.42
CA VAL A 214 1.51 -24.16 -4.80
C VAL A 214 2.47 -25.13 -4.11
N LYS A 215 3.76 -24.79 -4.08
CA LYS A 215 4.77 -25.62 -3.44
C LYS A 215 4.57 -25.70 -1.93
N GLU A 216 4.30 -24.58 -1.27
CA GLU A 216 4.08 -24.52 0.17
C GLU A 216 2.84 -25.33 0.57
N GLU A 217 1.70 -25.11 -0.09
CA GLU A 217 0.43 -25.74 0.30
C GLU A 217 0.36 -27.25 -0.04
N THR A 218 1.01 -27.68 -1.13
CA THR A 218 0.76 -29.01 -1.74
C THR A 218 2.02 -29.82 -2.09
N ASP A 219 3.21 -29.24 -1.94
CA ASP A 219 4.51 -29.80 -2.35
C ASP A 219 4.64 -30.11 -3.86
N ILE A 220 3.69 -29.65 -4.68
CA ILE A 220 3.73 -29.80 -6.13
C ILE A 220 4.71 -28.78 -6.73
N ASP A 221 5.60 -29.29 -7.58
CA ASP A 221 6.45 -28.46 -8.44
C ASP A 221 5.64 -28.06 -9.67
N ALA A 222 5.70 -26.77 -10.02
CA ALA A 222 4.92 -26.23 -11.12
C ALA A 222 5.66 -25.11 -11.84
N GLU A 223 5.32 -24.93 -13.10
CA GLU A 223 5.83 -23.85 -13.96
C GLU A 223 4.72 -22.84 -14.23
N PHE A 224 5.04 -21.56 -14.11
CA PHE A 224 4.12 -20.49 -14.50
C PHE A 224 3.89 -20.49 -16.01
N VAL A 225 2.63 -20.33 -16.42
CA VAL A 225 2.23 -20.25 -17.83
C VAL A 225 1.80 -18.83 -18.17
N GLU A 226 0.71 -18.34 -17.57
CA GLU A 226 0.15 -17.02 -17.86
C GLU A 226 -0.78 -16.52 -16.74
N VAL A 227 -1.10 -15.22 -16.77
CA VAL A 227 -2.20 -14.66 -15.97
C VAL A 227 -3.48 -14.80 -16.77
N LEU A 228 -4.46 -15.52 -16.23
CA LEU A 228 -5.76 -15.72 -16.87
C LEU A 228 -6.71 -14.53 -16.65
N ALA A 229 -6.69 -14.00 -15.42
CA ALA A 229 -7.56 -12.92 -15.01
C ALA A 229 -6.98 -12.17 -13.82
N PHE A 230 -7.49 -10.97 -13.57
CA PHE A 230 -7.29 -10.28 -12.31
C PHE A 230 -8.60 -9.60 -11.88
N ARG A 231 -8.75 -9.42 -10.57
CA ARG A 231 -9.88 -8.71 -9.98
C ARG A 231 -9.38 -7.66 -8.99
N GLN A 232 -10.13 -6.58 -8.87
CA GLN A 232 -9.96 -5.61 -7.80
C GLN A 232 -11.17 -5.64 -6.88
N SER A 233 -10.95 -5.59 -5.57
CA SER A 233 -12.02 -5.41 -4.58
C SER A 233 -11.61 -4.39 -3.53
N HIS A 234 -12.54 -3.54 -3.09
CA HIS A 234 -12.26 -2.46 -2.15
C HIS A 234 -12.61 -2.85 -0.70
N ASN A 235 -12.01 -2.15 0.27
CA ASN A 235 -12.27 -2.29 1.70
C ASN A 235 -12.08 -3.72 2.24
N SER A 236 -11.07 -4.44 1.74
CA SER A 236 -10.83 -5.82 2.16
C SER A 236 -10.04 -5.91 3.47
N PHE A 237 -9.02 -5.05 3.64
CA PHE A 237 -8.15 -5.08 4.81
C PHE A 237 -7.80 -3.66 5.26
N PHE A 238 -8.29 -3.24 6.43
CA PHE A 238 -8.05 -1.91 6.99
C PHE A 238 -8.22 -0.76 5.96
N THR A 239 -9.32 -0.76 5.20
CA THR A 239 -9.65 0.19 4.11
C THR A 239 -8.82 0.10 2.83
N LYS A 240 -7.82 -0.79 2.79
CA LYS A 240 -7.05 -1.06 1.56
C LYS A 240 -7.87 -1.88 0.57
N SER A 241 -7.50 -1.77 -0.69
CA SER A 241 -8.04 -2.60 -1.76
C SER A 241 -7.21 -3.88 -1.92
N ASP A 242 -7.80 -4.92 -2.48
CA ASP A 242 -7.09 -6.10 -2.94
C ASP A 242 -7.03 -6.08 -4.46
N LEU A 243 -5.86 -6.42 -4.99
CA LEU A 243 -5.65 -6.79 -6.38
C LEU A 243 -5.30 -8.28 -6.42
N PHE A 244 -6.13 -9.10 -7.05
CA PHE A 244 -5.99 -10.55 -7.00
C PHE A 244 -5.85 -11.12 -8.41
N PHE A 245 -4.78 -11.89 -8.66
CA PHE A 245 -4.47 -12.49 -9.95
C PHE A 245 -4.80 -13.98 -9.95
N VAL A 246 -5.38 -14.47 -11.05
CA VAL A 246 -5.53 -15.90 -11.30
C VAL A 246 -4.44 -16.31 -12.28
N CYS A 247 -3.52 -17.14 -11.81
CA CYS A 247 -2.34 -17.56 -12.55
C CYS A 247 -2.51 -19.01 -13.00
N MET A 248 -2.33 -19.28 -14.29
CA MET A 248 -2.26 -20.64 -14.80
C MET A 248 -0.87 -21.20 -14.58
N LEU A 249 -0.80 -22.39 -13.99
CA LEU A 249 0.44 -23.14 -13.82
C LEU A 249 0.28 -24.54 -14.42
N ARG A 250 1.42 -25.09 -14.83
CA ARG A 250 1.54 -26.48 -15.27
C ARG A 250 2.33 -27.27 -14.21
N PRO A 251 1.77 -28.35 -13.64
CA PRO A 251 2.50 -29.18 -12.69
C PRO A 251 3.58 -29.99 -13.41
N SER A 252 4.75 -30.12 -12.77
CA SER A 252 5.84 -31.01 -13.17
C SER A 252 6.02 -32.19 -12.22
N SER A 253 5.38 -32.17 -11.05
CA SER A 253 5.20 -33.31 -10.14
C SER A 253 3.72 -33.52 -9.78
N TYR A 254 3.39 -34.69 -9.20
CA TYR A 254 1.98 -35.11 -8.96
C TYR A 254 1.73 -35.71 -7.58
N ASP A 255 2.78 -35.94 -6.78
CA ASP A 255 2.66 -36.49 -5.43
C ASP A 255 2.33 -35.35 -4.46
N ILE A 256 1.06 -35.27 -4.05
CA ILE A 256 0.56 -34.20 -3.20
C ILE A 256 0.94 -34.47 -1.74
N GLN A 257 1.67 -33.54 -1.12
CA GLN A 257 1.89 -33.51 0.33
C GLN A 257 1.34 -32.19 0.88
N LYS A 258 0.27 -32.27 1.66
CA LYS A 258 -0.39 -31.07 2.18
C LYS A 258 0.42 -30.43 3.30
N GLN A 259 0.44 -29.10 3.35
CA GLN A 259 0.94 -28.37 4.51
C GLN A 259 -0.03 -28.49 5.69
N ALA A 260 0.36 -29.26 6.71
CA ALA A 260 -0.54 -29.58 7.82
C ALA A 260 -0.95 -28.37 8.68
N SER A 261 -0.21 -27.26 8.64
CA SER A 261 -0.55 -26.05 9.40
C SER A 261 -1.71 -25.25 8.79
N GLU A 262 -1.92 -25.37 7.47
CA GLU A 262 -2.81 -24.48 6.72
C GLU A 262 -3.88 -25.25 5.92
N ILE A 263 -3.57 -26.45 5.44
CA ILE A 263 -4.39 -27.20 4.50
C ILE A 263 -4.97 -28.48 5.10
N GLU A 264 -6.29 -28.59 5.05
CA GLU A 264 -7.08 -29.70 5.58
C GLU A 264 -6.95 -30.90 4.64
N ALA A 265 -7.14 -30.67 3.34
CA ALA A 265 -7.04 -31.65 2.27
C ALA A 265 -6.62 -30.99 0.94
N ALA A 266 -5.97 -31.76 0.07
CA ALA A 266 -5.56 -31.35 -1.28
C ALA A 266 -5.77 -32.52 -2.26
N LYS A 267 -6.23 -32.23 -3.48
CA LYS A 267 -6.43 -33.23 -4.55
C LYS A 267 -6.47 -32.57 -5.94
N VAL A 268 -6.39 -33.40 -6.98
CA VAL A 268 -6.58 -33.06 -8.40
C VAL A 268 -7.97 -33.51 -8.87
#